data_AF-A0A668RNJ9-F1
#
_entry.id   AF-A0A668RNJ9-F1
#
_cell.length_a   1.000
_cell.length_b   1.000
_cell.length_c   1.000
_cell.angle_alpha   90.00
_cell.angle_beta   90.00
_cell.angle_gamma   90.00
#
_symmetry.space_group_name_H-M   'P 1'
#
loop_
_entity.id
_entity.type
_entity.pdbx_description
1 polymer ?
#
loop_
_entity_poly.entity_id
_entity_poly.type
_entity_poly.pdbx_seq_one_letter_code
_entity_poly.pdbx_strand_id
1 'polypeptide(L)'
;MQQYSATLLLYHSFSTFQDSALSTSGRKRYDFSTCPSCSQSNIPTVAGSAECSQEEIVEDTSRVSLSWTEDKPGKLSSTDCYSVPSLNKIPKNNSTRAASSPDMKLKEFTPAIAADDSDDETYLFQCSSAGLYQCSVTGLVFVMKGEGDVVYRTVPWNRRLLAQHHKKPAGPLFDIKCEQQSVCQLHLPHCEIISTGGGQFLQVAHVNDEGIEFITPHQITESHIVINITGFSGYGNVRDENSPPDPVQALVLLFYKLPVDSDLTSFLSVLLLPKNVVLRDVLHTRKKLVGDERYIETSPHCKLHPKQVYTLSAVPEVDSVLVQPTEAEFDEESYDNYFPSFQVILERNMNNIQLFIRDSISSTSMWQRQVYILPSRVKSFCGQTPPNDRLLNVRSCFIDGISAPVLNSLLDKLLEKKVITDAEREEADVMQNRSSRARFVIDTVRKKGEAAGSQMIEFLSELDLLLCEHLGLV
;
A
#
# COMPACT_ATOMS: atom_id res chain seq x y z
N MET A 1 40.27 32.79 13.39
CA MET A 1 39.35 32.55 14.52
C MET A 1 38.26 31.65 13.97
N GLN A 2 38.09 30.40 14.42
CA GLN A 2 37.60 29.97 15.74
C GLN A 2 36.13 30.39 15.97
N GLN A 3 35.19 29.49 16.29
CA GLN A 3 35.30 28.02 16.45
C GLN A 3 33.91 27.34 16.45
N TYR A 4 33.85 26.04 16.09
CA TYR A 4 32.76 25.08 16.40
C TYR A 4 31.36 25.28 15.75
N SER A 5 30.54 24.24 15.55
CA SER A 5 30.82 22.78 15.46
C SER A 5 29.81 22.09 14.53
N ALA A 6 30.23 20.99 13.93
CA ALA A 6 29.40 20.08 13.14
C ALA A 6 28.55 19.13 13.99
N THR A 7 27.39 18.73 13.45
CA THR A 7 26.71 17.43 13.72
C THR A 7 25.99 16.95 12.45
N LEU A 8 26.74 16.42 11.49
CA LEU A 8 26.25 15.55 10.41
C LEU A 8 27.28 14.42 10.21
N LEU A 9 26.89 13.35 9.51
CA LEU A 9 27.67 12.11 9.28
C LEU A 9 27.79 11.14 10.48
N LEU A 10 26.67 10.51 10.86
CA LEU A 10 26.66 9.15 11.40
C LEU A 10 25.45 8.40 10.85
N TYR A 11 25.69 7.44 9.95
CA TYR A 11 24.93 6.17 9.72
C TYR A 11 25.32 5.49 8.39
N HIS A 12 26.63 5.32 8.12
CA HIS A 12 27.10 4.58 6.92
C HIS A 12 28.47 3.90 7.14
N SER A 13 28.60 3.01 8.14
CA SER A 13 29.76 2.11 8.26
C SER A 13 29.58 1.02 9.35
N PHE A 14 29.05 -0.16 9.02
CA PHE A 14 29.35 -1.41 9.74
C PHE A 14 29.09 -2.64 8.87
N SER A 15 30.14 -3.11 8.19
CA SER A 15 30.24 -4.45 7.58
C SER A 15 31.72 -4.82 7.45
N THR A 16 32.00 -6.10 7.20
CA THR A 16 33.34 -6.73 6.99
C THR A 16 34.39 -6.54 8.10
N PHE A 17 34.48 -7.53 9.00
CA PHE A 17 35.69 -8.17 9.57
C PHE A 17 35.20 -9.23 10.58
N GLN A 18 34.95 -10.50 10.24
CA GLN A 18 35.77 -11.58 9.66
C GLN A 18 36.44 -12.49 10.73
N ASP A 19 35.87 -13.69 10.84
CA ASP A 19 36.39 -15.01 11.23
C ASP A 19 37.22 -15.28 12.51
N SER A 20 36.80 -16.38 13.17
CA SER A 20 37.59 -17.39 13.89
C SER A 20 38.15 -17.11 15.30
N ALA A 21 37.64 -17.88 16.27
CA ALA A 21 38.43 -18.62 17.26
C ALA A 21 37.57 -19.72 17.95
N LEU A 22 38.18 -20.88 18.25
CA LEU A 22 37.49 -22.03 18.87
C LEU A 22 37.48 -21.99 20.42
N SER A 23 36.55 -22.78 20.98
CA SER A 23 36.80 -23.71 22.11
C SER A 23 36.44 -23.31 23.56
N THR A 24 36.04 -24.36 24.30
CA THR A 24 36.20 -24.60 25.75
C THR A 24 35.38 -23.81 26.78
N SER A 25 34.21 -24.38 27.09
CA SER A 25 33.85 -24.95 28.42
C SER A 25 33.82 -24.07 29.69
N GLY A 26 32.79 -24.29 30.54
CA GLY A 26 32.96 -24.19 31.99
C GLY A 26 31.73 -23.77 32.80
N ARG A 27 31.06 -24.72 33.47
CA ARG A 27 30.10 -24.40 34.55
C ARG A 27 30.79 -23.68 35.70
N LYS A 28 30.10 -22.71 36.33
CA LYS A 28 29.69 -22.79 37.76
C LYS A 28 28.67 -21.71 38.13
N ARG A 29 27.70 -22.09 38.96
CA ARG A 29 27.00 -21.18 39.89
C ARG A 29 27.86 -21.03 41.15
N TYR A 30 27.77 -19.90 41.84
CA TYR A 30 27.09 -19.78 43.15
C TYR A 30 27.33 -18.39 43.75
N ASP A 31 26.29 -17.83 44.38
CA ASP A 31 26.39 -16.67 45.26
C ASP A 31 27.17 -16.99 46.55
N PHE A 32 27.76 -15.98 47.21
CA PHE A 32 27.26 -15.48 48.49
C PHE A 32 28.00 -14.23 49.00
N SER A 33 27.23 -13.21 49.38
CA SER A 33 27.47 -12.17 50.41
C SER A 33 28.88 -11.65 50.74
N THR A 34 29.06 -10.32 50.73
CA THR A 34 29.63 -9.60 51.89
C THR A 34 29.18 -8.14 51.95
N CYS A 35 28.71 -7.67 53.11
CA CYS A 35 28.42 -6.26 53.43
C CYS A 35 28.84 -5.96 54.88
N PRO A 36 29.29 -4.72 55.19
CA PRO A 36 29.34 -4.23 56.57
C PRO A 36 28.68 -2.85 56.79
N SER A 37 28.48 -2.52 58.07
CA SER A 37 28.28 -1.17 58.64
C SER A 37 26.90 -0.49 58.49
N CYS A 38 26.14 -0.50 59.59
CA CYS A 38 24.87 0.23 59.79
C CYS A 38 25.06 1.69 60.26
N SER A 39 24.05 2.53 60.05
CA SER A 39 23.31 3.25 61.12
C SER A 39 21.93 3.66 60.56
N GLN A 40 20.80 3.12 61.05
CA GLN A 40 20.05 3.52 62.26
C GLN A 40 19.48 4.95 62.17
N SER A 41 18.23 5.26 62.53
CA SER A 41 17.10 4.52 63.15
C SER A 41 15.87 5.45 63.23
N ASN A 42 14.61 5.09 63.50
CA ASN A 42 13.84 3.82 63.55
C ASN A 42 12.33 4.18 63.48
N ILE A 43 11.47 3.23 63.10
CA ILE A 43 10.01 3.31 63.31
C ILE A 43 9.68 2.81 64.74
N PRO A 44 8.52 3.15 65.33
CA PRO A 44 7.52 2.07 65.47
C PRO A 44 6.05 2.51 65.34
N THR A 45 5.22 1.56 64.89
CA THR A 45 3.75 1.57 64.93
C THR A 45 3.24 1.21 66.34
N VAL A 46 2.06 1.70 66.74
CA VAL A 46 1.07 0.98 67.60
C VAL A 46 -0.31 1.67 67.51
N ALA A 47 -1.38 0.95 67.80
CA ALA A 47 -2.78 1.40 67.68
C ALA A 47 -3.35 2.03 68.97
N GLY A 48 -4.47 2.76 68.85
CA GLY A 48 -5.28 3.27 69.98
C GLY A 48 -6.55 3.97 69.49
N SER A 49 -7.67 3.78 70.18
CA SER A 49 -9.01 4.29 69.81
C SER A 49 -9.36 5.62 70.51
N ALA A 50 -10.53 6.17 70.15
CA ALA A 50 -11.29 7.30 70.75
C ALA A 50 -11.03 8.70 70.13
N GLU A 51 -11.98 9.67 70.11
CA GLU A 51 -13.47 9.68 70.14
C GLU A 51 -13.93 11.15 70.00
N CYS A 52 -15.03 11.45 69.27
CA CYS A 52 -15.68 12.80 69.15
C CYS A 52 -14.82 13.95 68.54
N SER A 53 -15.36 15.07 68.01
CA SER A 53 -16.74 15.59 67.91
C SER A 53 -17.02 16.18 66.50
N GLN A 54 -18.26 16.62 66.27
CA GLN A 54 -18.80 17.24 65.05
C GLN A 54 -18.24 18.65 64.75
N GLU A 55 -18.23 19.04 63.47
CA GLU A 55 -19.08 20.14 62.95
C GLU A 55 -19.32 19.99 61.43
N GLU A 56 -20.40 20.59 60.92
CA GLU A 56 -21.05 20.21 59.63
C GLU A 56 -21.65 21.43 58.91
N ILE A 57 -21.36 21.62 57.60
CA ILE A 57 -22.03 22.61 56.73
C ILE A 57 -22.28 22.06 55.30
N VAL A 58 -23.50 21.51 55.14
CA VAL A 58 -24.51 21.59 54.04
C VAL A 58 -24.27 22.70 52.96
N GLU A 59 -24.63 22.67 51.66
CA GLU A 59 -25.57 21.94 50.76
C GLU A 59 -24.87 21.68 49.39
N ASP A 60 -25.38 21.11 48.27
CA ASP A 60 -26.68 20.58 47.78
C ASP A 60 -26.39 19.36 46.86
N THR A 61 -27.40 18.52 46.58
CA THR A 61 -27.44 17.72 45.33
C THR A 61 -28.85 17.62 44.72
N SER A 62 -29.18 18.50 43.79
CA SER A 62 -30.44 18.48 43.04
C SER A 62 -30.43 17.48 41.87
N ARG A 63 -31.06 16.31 42.06
CA ARG A 63 -31.39 15.35 40.99
C ARG A 63 -32.58 15.83 40.16
N VAL A 64 -32.47 15.78 38.83
CA VAL A 64 -33.63 15.77 37.92
C VAL A 64 -33.50 14.61 36.94
N SER A 65 -34.46 13.70 36.98
CA SER A 65 -34.65 12.61 36.02
C SER A 65 -35.95 12.85 35.26
N LEU A 66 -35.92 12.86 33.93
CA LEU A 66 -37.11 12.93 33.09
C LEU A 66 -37.15 11.79 32.06
N SER A 67 -38.36 11.33 31.78
CA SER A 67 -38.68 10.13 31.02
C SER A 67 -38.92 10.42 29.54
N TRP A 68 -38.67 9.42 28.70
CA TRP A 68 -39.08 9.42 27.29
C TRP A 68 -40.59 9.22 27.14
N THR A 69 -41.17 9.87 26.14
CA THR A 69 -42.48 9.53 25.55
C THR A 69 -42.35 9.59 24.04
N GLU A 70 -42.74 8.52 23.34
CA GLU A 70 -42.83 8.49 21.88
C GLU A 70 -44.04 9.30 21.40
N ASP A 71 -43.96 9.89 20.21
CA ASP A 71 -45.16 10.15 19.40
C ASP A 71 -44.86 10.13 17.89
N LYS A 72 -45.89 9.94 17.05
CA LYS A 72 -45.76 9.68 15.60
C LYS A 72 -46.30 10.82 14.71
N PRO A 73 -45.80 10.96 13.46
CA PRO A 73 -46.01 12.16 12.66
C PRO A 73 -47.38 12.25 11.96
N GLY A 74 -47.93 13.46 11.90
CA GLY A 74 -49.08 13.83 11.07
C GLY A 74 -48.71 14.57 9.78
N LYS A 75 -49.53 14.41 8.74
CA LYS A 75 -49.45 15.18 7.46
C LYS A 75 -50.31 16.45 7.56
N LEU A 76 -49.97 17.54 6.85
CA LEU A 76 -50.79 18.08 5.75
C LEU A 76 -50.07 19.14 4.88
N SER A 77 -50.65 19.38 3.70
CA SER A 77 -50.38 20.27 2.54
C SER A 77 -49.70 21.65 2.69
N SER A 78 -49.11 22.10 1.56
CA SER A 78 -49.48 23.29 0.73
C SER A 78 -50.19 24.48 1.42
N THR A 79 -49.89 25.76 1.15
CA THR A 79 -49.02 26.41 0.13
C THR A 79 -48.32 27.66 0.78
N ASP A 80 -47.99 28.83 0.22
CA ASP A 80 -48.20 29.51 -1.09
C ASP A 80 -47.06 30.52 -1.41
N CYS A 81 -47.06 31.11 -2.60
CA CYS A 81 -45.99 31.98 -3.11
C CYS A 81 -46.24 33.49 -2.90
N TYR A 82 -45.20 34.25 -2.58
CA TYR A 82 -45.13 35.70 -2.84
C TYR A 82 -43.77 36.11 -3.39
N SER A 83 -43.75 37.03 -4.36
CA SER A 83 -42.53 37.56 -4.97
C SER A 83 -42.75 39.01 -5.43
N VAL A 84 -41.92 39.94 -4.97
CA VAL A 84 -41.85 41.32 -5.49
C VAL A 84 -40.37 41.75 -5.50
N PRO A 85 -39.84 42.30 -6.61
CA PRO A 85 -38.42 42.65 -6.73
C PRO A 85 -38.15 44.14 -6.48
N SER A 86 -36.88 44.51 -6.33
CA SER A 86 -36.37 45.79 -6.85
C SER A 86 -34.85 45.81 -7.05
N LEU A 87 -34.41 46.62 -8.00
CA LEU A 87 -33.02 46.79 -8.40
C LEU A 87 -32.23 47.59 -7.36
N ASN A 88 -30.93 47.36 -7.30
CA ASN A 88 -29.98 48.47 -7.20
C ASN A 88 -28.76 48.23 -8.11
N LYS A 89 -28.23 49.31 -8.70
CA LYS A 89 -27.17 49.24 -9.72
C LYS A 89 -25.82 49.55 -9.09
N ILE A 90 -24.83 48.67 -9.28
CA ILE A 90 -23.44 48.89 -8.87
C ILE A 90 -22.63 49.36 -10.10
N PRO A 91 -21.66 50.29 -9.97
CA PRO A 91 -20.87 50.76 -11.11
C PRO A 91 -20.01 49.66 -11.75
N LYS A 92 -19.73 49.81 -13.05
CA LYS A 92 -18.77 48.95 -13.75
C LYS A 92 -17.36 49.22 -13.22
N ASN A 93 -16.66 48.19 -12.78
CA ASN A 93 -15.20 48.20 -12.66
C ASN A 93 -14.63 47.06 -13.52
N ASN A 94 -13.61 47.36 -14.32
CA ASN A 94 -13.09 46.44 -15.33
C ASN A 94 -12.04 45.50 -14.72
N SER A 95 -12.48 44.43 -14.05
CA SER A 95 -11.61 43.28 -13.77
C SER A 95 -11.73 42.27 -14.90
N THR A 96 -10.61 41.89 -15.49
CA THR A 96 -10.55 40.92 -16.59
C THR A 96 -10.85 39.52 -16.08
N ARG A 97 -12.14 39.18 -16.01
CA ARG A 97 -12.63 37.85 -15.63
C ARG A 97 -12.05 36.80 -16.57
N ALA A 98 -11.01 36.09 -16.13
CA ALA A 98 -10.52 34.89 -16.79
C ALA A 98 -11.71 33.94 -17.01
N ALA A 99 -11.93 33.51 -18.25
CA ALA A 99 -13.11 32.76 -18.60
C ALA A 99 -13.04 31.34 -18.02
N SER A 100 -13.93 31.05 -17.07
CA SER A 100 -14.23 29.68 -16.64
C SER A 100 -14.87 28.93 -17.82
N SER A 101 -14.05 28.33 -18.68
CA SER A 101 -14.48 27.61 -19.88
C SER A 101 -15.08 26.26 -19.51
N PRO A 102 -16.40 26.04 -19.69
CA PRO A 102 -17.13 24.98 -19.00
C PRO A 102 -17.08 23.60 -19.70
N ASP A 103 -15.98 23.26 -20.38
CA ASP A 103 -15.89 22.00 -21.15
C ASP A 103 -14.45 21.47 -21.34
N MET A 104 -13.55 21.71 -20.37
CA MET A 104 -12.24 21.04 -20.36
C MET A 104 -12.37 19.57 -19.94
N LYS A 105 -12.65 18.71 -20.93
CA LYS A 105 -12.69 17.26 -20.75
C LYS A 105 -11.38 16.74 -20.11
N LEU A 106 -11.53 16.01 -19.01
CA LEU A 106 -10.48 15.27 -18.33
C LEU A 106 -9.79 14.28 -19.30
N LYS A 107 -8.46 14.34 -19.34
CA LYS A 107 -7.59 13.41 -20.07
C LYS A 107 -6.78 12.61 -19.04
N GLU A 108 -6.71 11.29 -19.20
CA GLU A 108 -5.78 10.46 -18.41
C GLU A 108 -4.44 10.36 -19.14
N PHE A 109 -3.35 10.28 -18.38
CA PHE A 109 -2.01 9.98 -18.89
C PHE A 109 -1.26 9.06 -17.92
N THR A 110 -0.36 8.24 -18.46
CA THR A 110 0.65 7.52 -17.66
C THR A 110 1.97 8.29 -17.74
N PRO A 111 2.59 8.68 -16.61
CA PRO A 111 3.88 9.37 -16.63
C PRO A 111 4.99 8.46 -17.16
N ALA A 112 6.00 9.05 -17.79
CA ALA A 112 7.30 8.41 -17.89
C ALA A 112 7.93 8.37 -16.48
N ILE A 113 8.66 7.30 -16.15
CA ILE A 113 9.20 7.09 -14.81
C ILE A 113 10.69 6.83 -14.93
N ALA A 114 11.49 7.65 -14.24
CA ALA A 114 12.93 7.50 -14.14
C ALA A 114 13.29 7.26 -12.67
N ALA A 115 14.07 6.22 -12.41
CA ALA A 115 14.78 6.06 -11.14
C ALA A 115 16.19 6.64 -11.29
N ASP A 116 16.69 7.31 -10.27
CA ASP A 116 18.08 7.77 -10.19
C ASP A 116 18.97 6.78 -9.41
N ASP A 117 20.25 7.09 -9.24
CA ASP A 117 21.20 6.26 -8.48
C ASP A 117 20.87 6.15 -6.97
N SER A 118 19.94 6.98 -6.45
CA SER A 118 19.38 6.89 -5.10
C SER A 118 18.21 5.92 -5.00
N ASP A 119 17.70 5.43 -6.15
CA ASP A 119 16.49 4.63 -6.27
C ASP A 119 15.24 5.44 -5.83
N ASP A 120 15.29 6.79 -6.00
CA ASP A 120 14.15 7.72 -5.85
C ASP A 120 13.40 7.84 -7.19
N GLU A 121 12.19 7.29 -7.29
CA GLU A 121 11.41 7.35 -8.54
C GLU A 121 10.83 8.75 -8.81
N THR A 122 11.17 9.30 -9.98
CA THR A 122 10.69 10.58 -10.49
C THR A 122 9.73 10.37 -11.66
N TYR A 123 8.57 11.03 -11.58
CA TYR A 123 7.51 11.03 -12.58
C TYR A 123 7.67 12.22 -13.53
N LEU A 124 7.60 11.97 -14.84
CA LEU A 124 7.66 12.97 -15.91
C LEU A 124 6.37 12.94 -16.74
N PHE A 125 5.76 14.11 -16.92
CA PHE A 125 4.62 14.33 -17.80
C PHE A 125 4.94 15.45 -18.80
N GLN A 126 5.00 15.11 -20.09
CA GLN A 126 5.20 16.08 -21.16
C GLN A 126 3.85 16.52 -21.75
N CYS A 127 3.54 17.81 -21.66
CA CYS A 127 2.26 18.34 -22.12
C CYS A 127 2.42 19.31 -23.29
N SER A 128 1.67 19.08 -24.37
CA SER A 128 1.71 19.89 -25.60
C SER A 128 0.55 20.88 -25.75
N SER A 129 -0.41 20.91 -24.80
CA SER A 129 -1.60 21.76 -24.93
C SER A 129 -2.34 21.96 -23.61
N ALA A 130 -2.97 23.13 -23.47
CA ALA A 130 -3.84 23.44 -22.33
C ALA A 130 -4.94 22.38 -22.11
N GLY A 131 -5.29 22.11 -20.85
CA GLY A 131 -6.26 21.08 -20.50
C GLY A 131 -6.17 20.59 -19.06
N LEU A 132 -6.99 19.58 -18.76
CA LEU A 132 -7.09 18.93 -17.46
C LEU A 132 -6.55 17.49 -17.58
N TYR A 133 -5.46 17.17 -16.88
CA TYR A 133 -4.69 15.94 -17.08
C TYR A 133 -4.49 15.16 -15.78
N GLN A 134 -5.05 13.95 -15.67
CA GLN A 134 -4.91 13.08 -14.51
C GLN A 134 -3.84 12.01 -14.73
N CYS A 135 -2.97 11.83 -13.74
CA CYS A 135 -1.98 10.77 -13.68
C CYS A 135 -2.63 9.42 -13.30
N SER A 136 -2.43 8.39 -14.12
CA SER A 136 -2.91 7.02 -13.86
C SER A 136 -2.17 6.31 -12.72
N VAL A 137 -1.05 6.86 -12.22
CA VAL A 137 -0.19 6.23 -11.19
C VAL A 137 -0.36 6.88 -9.81
N THR A 138 -0.33 8.22 -9.74
CA THR A 138 -0.44 8.97 -8.47
C THR A 138 -1.81 9.60 -8.23
N GLY A 139 -2.72 9.57 -9.21
CA GLY A 139 -4.02 10.23 -9.15
C GLY A 139 -4.00 11.75 -9.28
N LEU A 140 -2.83 12.41 -9.18
CA LEU A 140 -2.70 13.87 -9.33
C LEU A 140 -3.34 14.37 -10.63
N VAL A 141 -4.09 15.47 -10.56
CA VAL A 141 -4.60 16.17 -11.74
C VAL A 141 -3.94 17.53 -11.89
N PHE A 142 -3.35 17.77 -13.07
CA PHE A 142 -2.71 19.02 -13.46
C PHE A 142 -3.62 19.83 -14.39
N VAL A 143 -3.91 21.08 -14.02
CA VAL A 143 -4.56 22.05 -14.90
C VAL A 143 -3.51 22.86 -15.63
N MET A 144 -3.37 22.62 -16.93
CA MET A 144 -2.36 23.21 -17.80
C MET A 144 -2.94 24.40 -18.58
N LYS A 145 -2.27 25.55 -18.52
CA LYS A 145 -2.57 26.76 -19.31
C LYS A 145 -2.06 26.70 -20.75
N GLY A 146 -1.13 25.79 -21.04
CA GLY A 146 -0.43 25.70 -22.33
C GLY A 146 0.43 24.43 -22.39
N GLU A 147 1.48 24.46 -23.21
CA GLU A 147 2.51 23.43 -23.20
C GLU A 147 3.44 23.54 -21.98
N GLY A 148 4.15 22.47 -21.66
CA GLY A 148 5.17 22.42 -20.63
C GLY A 148 5.36 21.02 -20.05
N ASP A 149 6.55 20.78 -19.50
CA ASP A 149 6.91 19.52 -18.86
C ASP A 149 6.69 19.66 -17.35
N VAL A 150 6.07 18.64 -16.74
CA VAL A 150 5.89 18.55 -15.29
C VAL A 150 6.74 17.39 -14.78
N VAL A 151 7.69 17.70 -13.91
CA VAL A 151 8.55 16.75 -13.21
C VAL A 151 8.13 16.73 -11.76
N TYR A 152 7.80 15.55 -11.22
CA TYR A 152 7.37 15.46 -9.82
C TYR A 152 7.72 14.12 -9.18
N ARG A 153 7.77 14.08 -7.85
CA ARG A 153 8.05 12.87 -7.06
C ARG A 153 7.41 12.96 -5.67
N THR A 154 7.14 11.81 -5.06
CA THR A 154 6.76 11.75 -3.66
C THR A 154 7.98 12.05 -2.77
N VAL A 155 7.81 12.81 -1.70
CA VAL A 155 8.87 13.12 -0.72
C VAL A 155 8.34 12.96 0.71
N PRO A 156 9.19 12.58 1.69
CA PRO A 156 8.74 12.31 3.06
C PRO A 156 8.31 13.59 3.80
N TRP A 157 7.29 13.47 4.66
CA TRP A 157 6.82 14.58 5.48
C TRP A 157 7.79 14.91 6.63
N ASN A 158 8.15 16.19 6.78
CA ASN A 158 8.72 16.68 8.03
C ASN A 158 7.62 16.80 9.10
N ARG A 159 7.25 15.66 9.73
CA ARG A 159 6.19 15.59 10.75
C ARG A 159 6.44 16.55 11.94
N ARG A 160 7.70 16.87 12.26
CA ARG A 160 8.05 17.83 13.32
C ARG A 160 7.65 19.26 12.95
N LEU A 161 7.78 19.65 11.68
CA LEU A 161 7.32 20.94 11.18
C LEU A 161 5.79 21.01 11.17
N LEU A 162 5.10 19.96 10.71
CA LEU A 162 3.63 19.91 10.76
C LEU A 162 3.07 20.07 12.18
N ALA A 163 3.66 19.36 13.15
CA ALA A 163 3.24 19.44 14.56
C ALA A 163 3.42 20.85 15.17
N GLN A 164 4.42 21.62 14.74
CA GLN A 164 4.59 23.03 15.16
C GLN A 164 3.44 23.95 14.71
N HIS A 165 2.66 23.51 13.72
CA HIS A 165 1.47 24.21 13.22
C HIS A 165 0.15 23.51 13.58
N HIS A 166 0.18 22.52 14.50
CA HIS A 166 -0.96 21.68 14.88
C HIS A 166 -1.63 20.96 13.69
N LYS A 167 -0.81 20.53 12.71
CA LYS A 167 -1.24 19.78 11.53
C LYS A 167 -0.71 18.36 11.55
N LYS A 168 -1.44 17.47 10.87
CA LYS A 168 -0.99 16.11 10.52
C LYS A 168 -1.20 15.82 9.03
N PRO A 169 -0.47 14.85 8.44
CA PRO A 169 -0.71 14.41 7.06
C PRO A 169 -2.14 13.94 6.80
N ALA A 170 -2.60 14.18 5.58
CA ALA A 170 -3.85 13.65 5.02
C ALA A 170 -3.64 13.09 3.58
N GLY A 171 -2.39 12.79 3.23
CA GLY A 171 -1.97 12.24 1.94
C GLY A 171 -0.44 12.31 1.76
N PRO A 172 0.08 11.88 0.60
CA PRO A 172 1.48 12.09 0.23
C PRO A 172 1.82 13.58 0.06
N LEU A 173 3.11 13.90 0.14
CA LEU A 173 3.68 15.19 -0.23
C LEU A 173 4.41 15.04 -1.56
N PHE A 174 4.08 15.87 -2.55
CA PHE A 174 4.65 15.80 -3.90
C PHE A 174 5.53 17.03 -4.17
N ASP A 175 6.83 16.82 -4.38
CA ASP A 175 7.75 17.83 -4.94
C ASP A 175 7.44 17.98 -6.43
N ILE A 176 6.85 19.11 -6.85
CA ILE A 176 6.34 19.35 -8.21
C ILE A 176 7.06 20.54 -8.85
N LYS A 177 7.60 20.33 -10.06
CA LYS A 177 8.34 21.33 -10.86
C LYS A 177 7.78 21.41 -12.28
N CYS A 178 7.68 22.64 -12.81
CA CYS A 178 7.35 22.89 -14.22
C CYS A 178 8.06 24.18 -14.67
N GLU A 179 9.10 24.06 -15.49
CA GLU A 179 9.92 25.20 -15.90
C GLU A 179 9.12 26.25 -16.68
N GLN A 180 8.17 25.80 -17.50
CA GLN A 180 7.31 26.64 -18.33
C GLN A 180 6.19 27.34 -17.54
N GLN A 181 6.07 27.10 -16.22
CA GLN A 181 5.06 27.70 -15.34
C GLN A 181 3.61 27.48 -15.80
N SER A 182 3.37 26.39 -16.55
CA SER A 182 2.11 26.18 -17.28
C SER A 182 1.04 25.49 -16.44
N VAL A 183 1.41 24.74 -15.40
CA VAL A 183 0.46 24.30 -14.35
C VAL A 183 -0.08 25.53 -13.60
N CYS A 184 -1.38 25.59 -13.34
CA CYS A 184 -1.96 26.69 -12.55
C CYS A 184 -2.93 26.27 -11.45
N GLN A 185 -3.35 25.01 -11.45
CA GLN A 185 -4.20 24.43 -10.43
C GLN A 185 -3.87 22.94 -10.33
N LEU A 186 -3.83 22.43 -9.09
CA LEU A 186 -3.61 21.03 -8.76
C LEU A 186 -4.92 20.46 -8.19
N HIS A 187 -5.26 19.23 -8.57
CA HIS A 187 -6.22 18.43 -7.82
C HIS A 187 -5.46 17.30 -7.11
N LEU A 188 -5.45 17.32 -5.77
CA LEU A 188 -4.67 16.44 -4.90
C LEU A 188 -5.57 15.37 -4.26
N PRO A 189 -5.27 14.06 -4.43
CA PRO A 189 -6.16 12.99 -3.99
C PRO A 189 -6.25 12.86 -2.45
N HIS A 190 -7.47 12.70 -1.93
CA HIS A 190 -7.76 12.44 -0.52
C HIS A 190 -8.54 11.13 -0.31
N CYS A 191 -8.45 10.59 0.90
CA CYS A 191 -9.23 9.45 1.36
C CYS A 191 -10.55 9.82 2.06
N GLU A 192 -10.75 11.09 2.44
CA GLU A 192 -11.91 11.51 3.24
C GLU A 192 -13.28 11.17 2.61
N ILE A 193 -14.27 10.90 3.46
CA ILE A 193 -15.66 10.68 3.06
C ILE A 193 -16.44 11.98 3.26
N ILE A 194 -16.72 12.69 2.16
CA ILE A 194 -17.33 14.03 2.23
C ILE A 194 -18.71 14.01 2.90
N SER A 195 -19.48 12.93 2.73
CA SER A 195 -20.80 12.77 3.34
C SER A 195 -20.83 12.65 4.88
N THR A 196 -19.68 12.45 5.55
CA THR A 196 -19.62 12.49 7.04
C THR A 196 -19.14 13.83 7.58
N GLY A 197 -18.59 14.70 6.72
CA GLY A 197 -18.03 16.00 7.11
C GLY A 197 -16.51 16.06 7.10
N GLY A 198 -15.78 14.96 6.90
CA GLY A 198 -14.30 14.91 6.99
C GLY A 198 -13.55 15.93 6.12
N GLY A 199 -14.15 16.35 5.00
CA GLY A 199 -13.62 17.43 4.15
C GLY A 199 -13.52 18.81 4.84
N GLN A 200 -14.22 19.06 5.94
CA GLN A 200 -14.24 20.37 6.62
C GLN A 200 -12.89 20.77 7.22
N PHE A 201 -12.02 19.80 7.53
CA PHE A 201 -10.72 20.04 8.17
C PHE A 201 -9.54 19.90 7.21
N LEU A 202 -9.80 19.65 5.92
CA LEU A 202 -8.76 19.48 4.91
C LEU A 202 -8.19 20.83 4.44
N GLN A 203 -6.87 20.91 4.37
CA GLN A 203 -6.12 21.97 3.70
C GLN A 203 -4.97 21.37 2.87
N VAL A 204 -4.31 22.19 2.06
CA VAL A 204 -3.06 21.79 1.39
C VAL A 204 -1.89 22.54 2.03
N ALA A 205 -0.83 21.82 2.39
CA ALA A 205 0.45 22.44 2.71
C ALA A 205 1.26 22.66 1.43
N HIS A 206 1.84 23.85 1.32
CA HIS A 206 2.82 24.26 0.33
C HIS A 206 4.15 24.42 1.06
N VAL A 207 5.11 23.53 0.79
CA VAL A 207 6.41 23.43 1.48
C VAL A 207 7.50 23.87 0.53
N ASN A 208 8.30 24.84 0.92
CA ASN A 208 9.38 25.43 0.12
C ASN A 208 10.59 25.81 1.00
N ASP A 209 11.62 26.40 0.40
CA ASP A 209 12.86 26.76 1.11
C ASP A 209 12.68 27.86 2.18
N GLU A 210 11.59 28.63 2.13
CA GLU A 210 11.26 29.66 3.12
C GLU A 210 10.42 29.11 4.29
N GLY A 211 9.71 27.99 4.10
CA GLY A 211 8.95 27.32 5.15
C GLY A 211 7.73 26.53 4.66
N ILE A 212 6.59 26.72 5.34
CA ILE A 212 5.32 26.04 5.06
C ILE A 212 4.15 27.02 5.09
N GLU A 213 3.38 27.03 4.01
CA GLU A 213 2.14 27.79 3.84
C GLU A 213 0.94 26.81 3.83
N PHE A 214 -0.20 27.23 4.41
CA PHE A 214 -1.43 26.44 4.42
C PHE A 214 -2.50 27.07 3.52
N ILE A 215 -2.75 26.43 2.39
CA ILE A 215 -3.69 26.87 1.37
C ILE A 215 -5.08 26.25 1.67
N THR A 216 -6.07 27.12 1.87
CA THR A 216 -7.48 26.70 1.95
C THR A 216 -7.99 26.28 0.57
N PRO A 217 -8.65 25.11 0.44
CA PRO A 217 -9.15 24.63 -0.85
C PRO A 217 -10.11 25.59 -1.54
N HIS A 218 -10.04 25.66 -2.87
CA HIS A 218 -11.09 26.33 -3.67
C HIS A 218 -12.35 25.46 -3.77
N GLN A 219 -12.15 24.14 -3.89
CA GLN A 219 -13.20 23.13 -3.93
C GLN A 219 -12.65 21.83 -3.33
N ILE A 220 -13.53 21.05 -2.70
CA ILE A 220 -13.28 19.66 -2.33
C ILE A 220 -14.33 18.81 -3.06
N THR A 221 -13.92 17.66 -3.58
CA THR A 221 -14.78 16.72 -4.34
C THR A 221 -14.85 15.39 -3.60
N GLU A 222 -15.51 14.35 -4.16
CA GLU A 222 -15.55 13.00 -3.56
C GLU A 222 -14.19 12.25 -3.56
N SER A 223 -13.10 12.90 -4.02
CA SER A 223 -11.78 12.25 -4.19
C SER A 223 -10.58 13.20 -4.25
N HIS A 224 -10.75 14.47 -4.61
CA HIS A 224 -9.64 15.42 -4.75
C HIS A 224 -9.94 16.80 -4.12
N ILE A 225 -8.89 17.38 -3.53
CA ILE A 225 -8.82 18.79 -3.12
C ILE A 225 -8.34 19.62 -4.32
N VAL A 226 -9.02 20.72 -4.64
CA VAL A 226 -8.67 21.63 -5.73
C VAL A 226 -8.04 22.92 -5.17
N ILE A 227 -6.79 23.21 -5.56
CA ILE A 227 -6.10 24.47 -5.23
C ILE A 227 -5.47 25.12 -6.47
N ASN A 228 -5.54 26.45 -6.54
CA ASN A 228 -4.73 27.21 -7.51
C ASN A 228 -3.29 27.32 -6.99
N ILE A 229 -2.31 27.25 -7.89
CA ILE A 229 -0.88 27.39 -7.54
C ILE A 229 -0.23 28.55 -8.31
N THR A 230 0.81 29.11 -7.70
CA THR A 230 1.66 30.17 -8.29
C THR A 230 3.17 29.91 -8.10
N GLY A 231 3.53 28.79 -7.47
CA GLY A 231 4.89 28.33 -7.22
C GLY A 231 5.02 26.83 -7.46
N PHE A 232 6.23 26.31 -7.29
CA PHE A 232 6.62 24.94 -7.65
C PHE A 232 7.60 24.37 -6.61
N SER A 233 7.09 23.51 -5.74
CA SER A 233 7.83 22.83 -4.67
C SER A 233 6.95 21.70 -4.09
N GLY A 234 7.09 21.36 -2.81
CA GLY A 234 6.24 20.37 -2.15
C GLY A 234 4.78 20.81 -1.99
N TYR A 235 3.82 20.05 -2.52
CA TYR A 235 2.39 20.20 -2.28
C TYR A 235 1.79 18.89 -1.73
N GLY A 236 1.06 18.95 -0.61
CA GLY A 236 0.51 17.76 0.03
C GLY A 236 -0.70 18.04 0.93
N ASN A 237 -1.61 17.10 1.03
CA ASN A 237 -2.84 17.25 1.82
C ASN A 237 -2.55 17.13 3.32
N VAL A 238 -3.12 18.04 4.12
CA VAL A 238 -3.01 18.08 5.58
C VAL A 238 -4.36 18.36 6.23
N ARG A 239 -4.46 18.08 7.53
CA ARG A 239 -5.62 18.38 8.37
C ARG A 239 -5.19 18.75 9.78
N ASP A 240 -6.11 19.24 10.59
CA ASP A 240 -5.82 19.58 11.99
C ASP A 240 -5.47 18.32 12.81
N GLU A 241 -4.54 18.48 13.75
CA GLU A 241 -4.18 17.44 14.71
C GLU A 241 -5.41 16.98 15.54
N ASN A 242 -6.31 17.94 15.81
CA ASN A 242 -7.57 17.76 16.54
C ASN A 242 -8.78 17.40 15.65
N SER A 243 -8.60 17.07 14.36
CA SER A 243 -9.71 16.63 13.50
C SER A 243 -10.38 15.35 14.06
N PRO A 244 -11.72 15.21 13.94
CA PRO A 244 -12.42 14.00 14.36
C PRO A 244 -11.93 12.75 13.62
N PRO A 245 -12.03 11.54 14.22
CA PRO A 245 -11.72 10.27 13.58
C PRO A 245 -12.85 9.83 12.63
N ASP A 246 -13.21 10.69 11.69
CA ASP A 246 -14.19 10.42 10.65
C ASP A 246 -13.70 9.26 9.74
N PRO A 247 -14.62 8.42 9.24
CA PRO A 247 -14.22 7.26 8.46
C PRO A 247 -13.64 7.68 7.10
N VAL A 248 -12.51 7.08 6.74
CA VAL A 248 -11.84 7.31 5.46
C VAL A 248 -12.00 6.13 4.52
N GLN A 249 -11.88 6.38 3.22
CA GLN A 249 -11.69 5.35 2.21
C GLN A 249 -10.31 4.71 2.41
N ALA A 250 -10.26 3.38 2.52
CA ALA A 250 -9.04 2.65 2.85
C ALA A 250 -8.82 1.44 1.92
N LEU A 251 -7.64 0.83 2.03
CA LEU A 251 -7.16 -0.29 1.23
C LEU A 251 -6.65 -1.39 2.15
N VAL A 252 -7.07 -2.63 1.88
CA VAL A 252 -6.42 -3.84 2.39
C VAL A 252 -5.50 -4.38 1.29
N LEU A 253 -4.19 -4.21 1.45
CA LEU A 253 -3.19 -4.71 0.51
C LEU A 253 -2.54 -5.99 1.03
N LEU A 254 -2.22 -6.92 0.12
CA LEU A 254 -1.73 -8.25 0.45
C LEU A 254 -0.38 -8.51 -0.23
N PHE A 255 0.61 -8.92 0.56
CA PHE A 255 1.95 -9.25 0.10
C PHE A 255 2.35 -10.64 0.60
N TYR A 256 2.56 -11.57 -0.32
CA TYR A 256 2.87 -12.96 -0.02
C TYR A 256 4.37 -13.22 -0.18
N LYS A 257 5.03 -13.58 0.92
CA LYS A 257 6.42 -14.03 0.95
C LYS A 257 6.46 -15.54 0.78
N LEU A 258 7.11 -15.97 -0.30
CA LEU A 258 7.32 -17.38 -0.60
C LEU A 258 8.22 -18.04 0.46
N PRO A 259 8.00 -19.33 0.78
CA PRO A 259 8.89 -20.08 1.65
C PRO A 259 10.27 -20.24 0.98
N VAL A 260 11.34 -20.16 1.78
CA VAL A 260 12.69 -20.55 1.36
C VAL A 260 12.73 -22.07 1.22
N ASP A 261 13.46 -22.63 0.25
CA ASP A 261 13.38 -24.04 -0.20
C ASP A 261 13.53 -25.15 0.88
N SER A 262 13.90 -24.82 2.11
CA SER A 262 14.03 -25.74 3.26
C SER A 262 12.87 -25.67 4.27
N ASP A 263 11.98 -24.68 4.15
CA ASP A 263 10.86 -24.41 5.05
C ASP A 263 9.53 -24.58 4.28
N LEU A 264 8.44 -24.89 4.99
CA LEU A 264 7.08 -24.85 4.44
C LEU A 264 6.32 -23.58 4.87
N THR A 265 6.87 -22.85 5.84
CA THR A 265 6.28 -21.64 6.41
C THR A 265 6.28 -20.51 5.40
N SER A 266 5.08 -20.11 4.97
CA SER A 266 4.86 -18.92 4.14
C SER A 266 4.29 -17.78 4.98
N PHE A 267 4.49 -16.53 4.54
CA PHE A 267 3.97 -15.35 5.25
C PHE A 267 3.10 -14.52 4.31
N LEU A 268 1.90 -14.16 4.77
CA LEU A 268 1.01 -13.23 4.08
C LEU A 268 0.91 -11.95 4.91
N SER A 269 1.68 -10.94 4.50
CA SER A 269 1.67 -9.60 5.07
C SER A 269 0.40 -8.85 4.61
N VAL A 270 -0.41 -8.38 5.57
CA VAL A 270 -1.67 -7.66 5.35
C VAL A 270 -1.50 -6.22 5.85
N LEU A 271 -1.65 -5.26 4.94
CA LEU A 271 -1.50 -3.83 5.22
C LEU A 271 -2.88 -3.15 5.15
N LEU A 272 -3.24 -2.40 6.19
CA LEU A 272 -4.34 -1.44 6.15
C LEU A 272 -3.75 -0.04 5.87
N LEU A 273 -4.08 0.58 4.73
CA LEU A 273 -3.58 1.90 4.33
C LEU A 273 -4.72 2.85 3.91
N PRO A 274 -4.57 4.18 4.03
CA PRO A 274 -5.51 5.14 3.45
C PRO A 274 -5.48 5.07 1.91
N LYS A 275 -6.62 5.32 1.25
CA LYS A 275 -6.78 5.09 -0.19
C LYS A 275 -5.86 5.94 -1.09
N ASN A 276 -5.39 7.09 -0.62
CA ASN A 276 -4.56 8.01 -1.37
C ASN A 276 -3.04 7.78 -1.23
N VAL A 277 -2.60 6.63 -0.69
CA VAL A 277 -1.23 6.15 -0.92
C VAL A 277 -1.01 5.89 -2.42
N VAL A 278 0.18 6.21 -2.92
CA VAL A 278 0.56 5.83 -4.28
C VAL A 278 0.93 4.35 -4.26
N LEU A 279 0.13 3.49 -4.90
CA LEU A 279 0.35 2.03 -4.87
C LEU A 279 1.75 1.65 -5.38
N ARG A 280 2.29 2.39 -6.36
CA ARG A 280 3.65 2.17 -6.87
C ARG A 280 4.71 2.36 -5.79
N ASP A 281 4.65 3.47 -5.06
CA ASP A 281 5.55 3.78 -3.95
C ASP A 281 5.46 2.69 -2.85
N VAL A 282 4.26 2.16 -2.58
CA VAL A 282 4.07 1.01 -1.67
C VAL A 282 4.78 -0.25 -2.16
N LEU A 283 4.60 -0.61 -3.44
CA LEU A 283 5.25 -1.78 -4.06
C LEU A 283 6.79 -1.63 -4.04
N HIS A 284 7.31 -0.45 -4.38
CA HIS A 284 8.72 -0.14 -4.38
C HIS A 284 9.32 -0.24 -2.97
N THR A 285 8.75 0.47 -1.99
CA THR A 285 9.25 0.50 -0.61
C THR A 285 9.19 -0.89 0.04
N ARG A 286 8.15 -1.70 -0.22
CA ARG A 286 8.11 -3.08 0.30
C ARG A 286 9.20 -3.97 -0.31
N LYS A 287 9.46 -3.87 -1.62
CA LYS A 287 10.57 -4.58 -2.27
C LYS A 287 11.92 -4.18 -1.66
N LYS A 288 12.13 -2.88 -1.40
CA LYS A 288 13.34 -2.31 -0.79
C LYS A 288 13.57 -2.77 0.66
N LEU A 289 12.50 -2.88 1.45
CA LEU A 289 12.56 -3.24 2.87
C LEU A 289 12.57 -4.76 3.15
N VAL A 290 11.89 -5.58 2.32
CA VAL A 290 11.61 -7.00 2.65
C VAL A 290 12.08 -7.99 1.57
N GLY A 291 12.51 -7.49 0.41
CA GLY A 291 12.95 -8.29 -0.74
C GLY A 291 11.79 -8.81 -1.58
N ASP A 292 11.92 -10.02 -2.10
CA ASP A 292 10.90 -10.63 -2.97
C ASP A 292 9.64 -11.06 -2.19
N GLU A 293 8.66 -10.15 -2.14
CA GLU A 293 7.26 -10.44 -1.82
C GLU A 293 6.39 -10.26 -3.06
N ARG A 294 5.47 -11.20 -3.29
CA ARG A 294 4.46 -11.09 -4.36
C ARG A 294 3.27 -10.28 -3.87
N TYR A 295 3.01 -9.13 -4.47
CA TYR A 295 1.71 -8.46 -4.34
C TYR A 295 0.60 -9.37 -4.88
N ILE A 296 -0.48 -9.55 -4.10
CA ILE A 296 -1.69 -10.23 -4.55
C ILE A 296 -2.76 -9.18 -4.81
N GLU A 297 -3.03 -8.94 -6.09
CA GLU A 297 -4.15 -8.10 -6.52
C GLU A 297 -5.48 -8.72 -6.09
N THR A 298 -6.35 -7.89 -5.52
CA THR A 298 -7.72 -8.24 -5.13
C THR A 298 -8.63 -7.03 -5.34
N SER A 299 -9.82 -7.01 -4.75
CA SER A 299 -10.54 -5.75 -4.50
C SER A 299 -10.13 -5.22 -3.11
N PRO A 300 -9.16 -4.29 -2.99
CA PRO A 300 -8.62 -3.85 -1.70
C PRO A 300 -9.55 -2.88 -0.94
N HIS A 301 -10.43 -2.19 -1.65
CA HIS A 301 -11.21 -1.07 -1.12
C HIS A 301 -12.11 -1.44 0.07
N CYS A 302 -12.02 -0.65 1.13
CA CYS A 302 -12.87 -0.69 2.31
C CYS A 302 -13.08 0.73 2.89
N LYS A 303 -13.69 0.82 4.07
CA LYS A 303 -13.76 2.05 4.88
C LYS A 303 -13.27 1.73 6.29
N LEU A 304 -12.43 2.57 6.88
CA LEU A 304 -11.88 2.39 8.22
C LEU A 304 -11.92 3.73 8.98
N HIS A 305 -12.01 3.66 10.30
CA HIS A 305 -11.92 4.81 11.18
C HIS A 305 -10.47 5.00 11.66
N PRO A 306 -9.89 6.22 11.54
CA PRO A 306 -8.68 6.62 12.23
C PRO A 306 -8.65 6.15 13.68
N LYS A 307 -7.54 5.54 14.10
CA LYS A 307 -7.31 5.08 15.49
C LYS A 307 -8.30 4.03 16.03
N GLN A 308 -9.12 3.44 15.17
CA GLN A 308 -9.97 2.29 15.55
C GLN A 308 -9.15 1.00 15.50
N VAL A 309 -9.41 0.09 16.46
CA VAL A 309 -8.80 -1.24 16.50
C VAL A 309 -9.62 -2.23 15.66
N TYR A 310 -8.91 -2.99 14.85
CA TYR A 310 -9.45 -4.02 13.97
C TYR A 310 -8.84 -5.39 14.27
N THR A 311 -9.62 -6.44 14.04
CA THR A 311 -9.19 -7.84 14.06
C THR A 311 -9.06 -8.37 12.63
N LEU A 312 -8.10 -9.28 12.42
CA LEU A 312 -8.04 -10.14 11.24
C LEU A 312 -8.35 -11.58 11.66
N SER A 313 -9.33 -12.22 11.01
CA SER A 313 -9.47 -13.69 11.09
C SER A 313 -9.29 -14.33 9.71
N ALA A 314 -8.83 -15.58 9.72
CA ALA A 314 -8.47 -16.34 8.53
C ALA A 314 -9.11 -17.73 8.60
N VAL A 315 -9.77 -18.15 7.52
CA VAL A 315 -10.46 -19.45 7.41
C VAL A 315 -9.78 -20.28 6.30
N PRO A 316 -9.48 -21.58 6.50
CA PRO A 316 -9.81 -22.40 7.67
C PRO A 316 -9.04 -22.03 8.96
N GLU A 317 -9.77 -22.01 10.07
CA GLU A 317 -9.22 -21.85 11.42
C GLU A 317 -8.65 -23.21 11.87
N VAL A 318 -7.34 -23.40 11.65
CA VAL A 318 -6.59 -24.62 11.97
C VAL A 318 -5.19 -24.25 12.47
N ASP A 319 -4.57 -25.11 13.28
CA ASP A 319 -3.29 -24.82 13.96
C ASP A 319 -2.16 -24.34 13.04
N SER A 320 -2.17 -24.76 11.76
CA SER A 320 -1.17 -24.35 10.75
C SER A 320 -1.44 -22.97 10.11
N VAL A 321 -2.40 -22.20 10.62
CA VAL A 321 -2.76 -20.83 10.20
C VAL A 321 -2.79 -19.93 11.43
N LEU A 322 -1.78 -19.08 11.56
CA LEU A 322 -1.60 -18.22 12.73
C LEU A 322 -1.58 -16.74 12.33
N VAL A 323 -2.50 -15.95 12.89
CA VAL A 323 -2.58 -14.50 12.65
C VAL A 323 -1.90 -13.74 13.79
N GLN A 324 -0.94 -12.86 13.48
CA GLN A 324 -0.23 -12.04 14.45
C GLN A 324 0.00 -10.58 13.96
N PRO A 325 -0.26 -9.56 14.80
CA PRO A 325 -1.05 -9.62 16.03
C PRO A 325 -2.49 -10.07 15.75
N THR A 326 -3.29 -10.34 16.78
CA THR A 326 -4.73 -10.62 16.62
C THR A 326 -5.55 -9.34 16.40
N GLU A 327 -5.03 -8.20 16.90
CA GLU A 327 -5.64 -6.87 16.84
C GLU A 327 -4.59 -5.85 16.41
N ALA A 328 -4.99 -4.86 15.60
CA ALA A 328 -4.15 -3.74 15.19
C ALA A 328 -4.97 -2.45 15.04
N GLU A 329 -4.37 -1.31 15.39
CA GLU A 329 -4.94 0.03 15.16
C GLU A 329 -4.76 0.45 13.70
N PHE A 330 -5.75 1.14 13.11
CA PHE A 330 -5.61 1.77 11.80
C PHE A 330 -4.95 3.16 11.91
N ASP A 331 -3.66 3.22 11.59
CA ASP A 331 -2.90 4.46 11.38
C ASP A 331 -3.17 5.04 9.98
N GLU A 332 -3.91 6.15 9.92
CA GLU A 332 -4.21 6.84 8.67
C GLU A 332 -3.10 7.82 8.21
N GLU A 333 -1.99 7.90 8.96
CA GLU A 333 -0.77 8.62 8.58
C GLU A 333 0.34 7.71 8.01
N SER A 334 0.02 6.45 7.68
CA SER A 334 1.00 5.47 7.19
C SER A 334 1.40 5.71 5.72
N TYR A 335 2.25 6.71 5.48
CA TYR A 335 2.74 7.11 4.15
C TYR A 335 4.21 6.79 3.88
N ASP A 336 5.02 6.44 4.90
CA ASP A 336 6.49 6.40 4.75
C ASP A 336 7.08 4.96 4.71
N ASN A 337 6.64 4.06 5.59
CA ASN A 337 7.34 2.77 5.84
C ASN A 337 6.54 1.50 5.48
N TYR A 338 5.21 1.61 5.29
CA TYR A 338 4.30 0.52 4.88
C TYR A 338 4.55 -0.84 5.58
N PHE A 339 4.59 -0.83 6.92
CA PHE A 339 4.61 -2.05 7.73
C PHE A 339 3.27 -2.80 7.69
N PRO A 340 3.26 -4.14 7.77
CA PRO A 340 2.02 -4.90 7.86
C PRO A 340 1.29 -4.61 9.18
N SER A 341 -0.02 -4.39 9.10
CA SER A 341 -0.92 -4.32 10.26
C SER A 341 -1.13 -5.71 10.86
N PHE A 342 -1.13 -6.75 10.02
CA PHE A 342 -1.18 -8.15 10.42
C PHE A 342 -0.28 -9.01 9.52
N GLN A 343 0.22 -10.12 10.04
CA GLN A 343 0.81 -11.19 9.25
C GLN A 343 0.04 -12.49 9.50
N VAL A 344 -0.27 -13.21 8.42
CA VAL A 344 -0.77 -14.59 8.50
C VAL A 344 0.38 -15.54 8.19
N ILE A 345 0.78 -16.31 9.20
CA ILE A 345 1.81 -17.35 9.12
C ILE A 345 1.12 -18.64 8.70
N LEU A 346 1.66 -19.29 7.67
CA LEU A 346 1.07 -20.47 7.03
C LEU A 346 2.10 -21.61 7.05
N GLU A 347 2.04 -22.48 8.07
CA GLU A 347 3.01 -23.57 8.27
C GLU A 347 2.90 -24.70 7.22
N ARG A 348 1.91 -24.62 6.33
CA ARG A 348 1.61 -25.63 5.31
C ARG A 348 1.16 -24.95 4.02
N ASN A 349 1.51 -25.57 2.89
CA ASN A 349 1.03 -25.14 1.58
C ASN A 349 -0.50 -25.16 1.51
N MET A 350 -1.10 -23.99 1.26
CA MET A 350 -2.53 -23.79 1.06
C MET A 350 -2.78 -23.17 -0.32
N ASN A 351 -3.80 -23.63 -1.03
CA ASN A 351 -4.16 -23.10 -2.36
C ASN A 351 -4.99 -21.81 -2.28
N ASN A 352 -5.69 -21.61 -1.15
CA ASN A 352 -6.47 -20.41 -0.87
C ASN A 352 -6.74 -20.28 0.63
N ILE A 353 -7.08 -19.07 1.04
CA ILE A 353 -7.47 -18.69 2.40
C ILE A 353 -8.57 -17.62 2.33
N GLN A 354 -9.53 -17.62 3.25
CA GLN A 354 -10.52 -16.55 3.34
C GLN A 354 -10.15 -15.60 4.47
N LEU A 355 -9.97 -14.33 4.16
CA LEU A 355 -9.59 -13.30 5.13
C LEU A 355 -10.77 -12.39 5.44
N PHE A 356 -10.87 -11.97 6.70
CA PHE A 356 -11.92 -11.09 7.23
C PHE A 356 -11.31 -10.02 8.13
N ILE A 357 -11.45 -8.74 7.77
CA ILE A 357 -11.20 -7.61 8.67
C ILE A 357 -12.52 -7.24 9.35
N ARG A 358 -12.52 -7.19 10.69
CA ARG A 358 -13.67 -6.76 11.50
C ARG A 358 -13.26 -5.71 12.52
N ASP A 359 -14.15 -4.77 12.82
CA ASP A 359 -14.04 -3.93 14.02
C ASP A 359 -14.02 -4.82 15.27
N SER A 360 -13.06 -4.63 16.19
CA SER A 360 -12.94 -5.45 17.41
C SER A 360 -14.13 -5.27 18.36
N ILE A 361 -14.79 -4.11 18.34
CA ILE A 361 -15.88 -3.78 19.27
C ILE A 361 -17.23 -4.33 18.75
N SER A 362 -17.65 -3.92 17.55
CA SER A 362 -18.95 -4.34 17.00
C SER A 362 -18.94 -5.69 16.28
N SER A 363 -17.76 -6.28 16.03
CA SER A 363 -17.57 -7.44 15.14
C SER A 363 -18.08 -7.23 13.69
N THR A 364 -18.36 -5.98 13.29
CA THR A 364 -18.80 -5.65 11.92
C THR A 364 -17.68 -5.93 10.92
N SER A 365 -17.97 -6.70 9.86
CA SER A 365 -16.98 -6.95 8.80
C SER A 365 -16.86 -5.77 7.87
N MET A 366 -15.64 -5.19 7.82
CA MET A 366 -15.31 -4.03 7.00
C MET A 366 -14.73 -4.43 5.64
N TRP A 367 -14.12 -5.61 5.56
CA TRP A 367 -13.58 -6.21 4.34
C TRP A 367 -13.49 -7.73 4.46
N GLN A 368 -13.78 -8.45 3.37
CA GLN A 368 -13.74 -9.92 3.31
C GLN A 368 -13.38 -10.36 1.88
N ARG A 369 -12.39 -11.23 1.70
CA ARG A 369 -12.03 -11.80 0.39
C ARG A 369 -11.56 -13.25 0.50
N GLN A 370 -11.83 -14.03 -0.55
CA GLN A 370 -11.06 -15.25 -0.83
C GLN A 370 -9.75 -14.82 -1.48
N VAL A 371 -8.62 -15.28 -0.95
CA VAL A 371 -7.28 -15.03 -1.44
C VAL A 371 -6.73 -16.34 -1.98
N TYR A 372 -6.36 -16.38 -3.25
CA TYR A 372 -5.73 -17.55 -3.85
C TYR A 372 -4.22 -17.46 -3.68
N ILE A 373 -3.66 -18.45 -2.97
CA ILE A 373 -2.23 -18.55 -2.71
C ILE A 373 -1.71 -19.62 -3.67
N LEU A 374 -1.01 -19.17 -4.72
CA LEU A 374 -0.41 -20.09 -5.70
C LEU A 374 0.80 -20.76 -5.04
N PRO A 375 0.79 -22.09 -4.82
CA PRO A 375 1.87 -22.77 -4.11
C PRO A 375 3.16 -22.72 -4.93
N SER A 376 4.31 -22.67 -4.23
CA SER A 376 5.67 -22.44 -4.77
C SER A 376 6.23 -23.57 -5.67
N ARG A 377 5.37 -24.35 -6.35
CA ARG A 377 5.77 -25.43 -7.26
C ARG A 377 6.19 -24.95 -8.65
N VAL A 378 6.03 -23.68 -8.96
CA VAL A 378 6.79 -23.04 -10.03
C VAL A 378 7.41 -21.75 -9.53
N LYS A 379 8.75 -21.67 -9.60
CA LYS A 379 9.48 -20.42 -9.57
C LYS A 379 9.25 -19.73 -10.92
N SER A 380 8.23 -18.88 -10.98
CA SER A 380 7.87 -18.11 -12.19
C SER A 380 8.93 -17.03 -12.47
N PHE A 381 10.11 -17.46 -12.91
CA PHE A 381 11.21 -16.60 -13.35
C PHE A 381 10.86 -15.92 -14.69
N CYS A 382 9.91 -14.99 -14.66
CA CYS A 382 9.61 -14.16 -15.81
C CYS A 382 10.71 -13.10 -15.96
N GLY A 383 11.50 -13.21 -17.03
CA GLY A 383 12.43 -12.16 -17.48
C GLY A 383 13.93 -12.38 -17.28
N GLN A 384 14.40 -13.36 -16.50
CA GLN A 384 15.86 -13.51 -16.23
C GLN A 384 16.51 -14.90 -16.40
N THR A 385 15.76 -16.02 -16.49
CA THR A 385 16.38 -17.32 -16.83
C THR A 385 16.30 -17.61 -18.33
N PRO A 386 17.34 -18.22 -18.93
CA PRO A 386 17.31 -18.72 -20.31
C PRO A 386 16.12 -19.68 -20.55
N PRO A 387 15.49 -19.64 -21.75
CA PRO A 387 14.40 -20.54 -22.13
C PRO A 387 14.64 -22.02 -21.83
N ASN A 388 15.87 -22.53 -22.03
CA ASN A 388 16.18 -23.93 -21.79
C ASN A 388 16.36 -24.31 -20.32
N ASP A 389 16.61 -23.34 -19.44
CA ASP A 389 16.58 -23.53 -17.98
C ASP A 389 15.14 -23.50 -17.47
N ARG A 390 14.29 -22.63 -18.04
CA ARG A 390 12.84 -22.65 -17.81
C ARG A 390 12.24 -24.02 -18.21
N LEU A 391 12.56 -24.50 -19.42
CA LEU A 391 12.18 -25.85 -19.89
C LEU A 391 12.84 -27.00 -19.12
N LEU A 392 14.00 -26.78 -18.47
CA LEU A 392 14.61 -27.79 -17.57
C LEU A 392 13.83 -27.92 -16.27
N ASN A 393 13.52 -26.78 -15.63
CA ASN A 393 12.86 -26.72 -14.34
C ASN A 393 11.45 -27.34 -14.37
N VAL A 394 10.70 -27.13 -15.47
CA VAL A 394 9.34 -27.67 -15.64
C VAL A 394 9.30 -29.09 -16.22
N ARG A 395 10.45 -29.67 -16.55
CA ARG A 395 10.57 -30.86 -17.42
C ARG A 395 9.74 -32.07 -16.98
N SER A 396 9.71 -32.37 -15.68
CA SER A 396 8.88 -33.44 -15.11
C SER A 396 7.39 -33.14 -15.28
N CYS A 397 6.96 -31.96 -14.83
CA CYS A 397 5.58 -31.50 -14.94
C CYS A 397 5.09 -31.43 -16.40
N PHE A 398 5.95 -31.06 -17.36
CA PHE A 398 5.64 -31.12 -18.78
C PHE A 398 5.41 -32.56 -19.26
N ILE A 399 6.32 -33.49 -18.92
CA ILE A 399 6.26 -34.91 -19.30
C ILE A 399 4.99 -35.60 -18.78
N ASP A 400 4.54 -35.24 -17.57
CA ASP A 400 3.40 -35.85 -16.92
C ASP A 400 2.08 -35.12 -17.22
N GLY A 401 2.11 -33.78 -17.38
CA GLY A 401 0.95 -32.93 -17.60
C GLY A 401 0.48 -32.81 -19.05
N ILE A 402 1.36 -32.79 -20.05
CA ILE A 402 0.95 -32.50 -21.44
C ILE A 402 -0.04 -33.54 -21.98
N SER A 403 -1.16 -33.09 -22.55
CA SER A 403 -2.14 -33.99 -23.16
C SER A 403 -1.61 -34.57 -24.49
N ALA A 404 -2.05 -35.79 -24.87
CA ALA A 404 -1.62 -36.39 -26.12
C ALA A 404 -2.00 -35.57 -27.38
N PRO A 405 -3.18 -34.90 -27.45
CA PRO A 405 -3.49 -33.97 -28.53
C PRO A 405 -2.58 -32.74 -28.57
N VAL A 406 -2.36 -32.07 -27.43
CA VAL A 406 -1.47 -30.88 -27.38
C VAL A 406 -0.04 -31.24 -27.78
N LEU A 407 0.45 -32.42 -27.37
CA LEU A 407 1.76 -32.94 -27.79
C LEU A 407 1.85 -33.19 -29.31
N ASN A 408 0.77 -33.63 -29.97
CA ASN A 408 0.74 -33.74 -31.43
C ASN A 408 0.81 -32.36 -32.08
N SER A 409 -0.09 -31.44 -31.70
CA SER A 409 -0.13 -30.08 -32.28
C SER A 409 1.17 -29.30 -32.05
N LEU A 410 1.85 -29.55 -30.93
CA LEU A 410 3.17 -28.98 -30.64
C LEU A 410 4.24 -29.56 -31.56
N LEU A 411 4.26 -30.89 -31.76
CA LEU A 411 5.14 -31.55 -32.73
C LEU A 411 4.91 -31.04 -34.17
N ASP A 412 3.66 -30.72 -34.53
CA ASP A 412 3.30 -30.15 -35.83
C ASP A 412 3.85 -28.71 -35.99
N LYS A 413 3.60 -27.81 -35.02
CA LYS A 413 4.17 -26.44 -35.03
C LYS A 413 5.70 -26.43 -35.01
N LEU A 414 6.33 -27.30 -34.22
CA LEU A 414 7.79 -27.42 -34.15
C LEU A 414 8.41 -27.89 -35.48
N LEU A 415 7.69 -28.72 -36.27
CA LEU A 415 8.13 -29.14 -37.60
C LEU A 415 7.87 -28.05 -38.66
N GLU A 416 6.69 -27.42 -38.65
CA GLU A 416 6.32 -26.28 -39.53
C GLU A 416 7.38 -25.18 -39.47
N LYS A 417 7.84 -24.87 -38.26
CA LYS A 417 8.82 -23.82 -37.95
C LYS A 417 10.27 -24.30 -38.00
N LYS A 418 10.49 -25.58 -38.37
CA LYS A 418 11.80 -26.25 -38.53
C LYS A 418 12.68 -26.25 -37.26
N VAL A 419 12.05 -26.24 -36.09
CA VAL A 419 12.72 -26.46 -34.80
C VAL A 419 13.14 -27.93 -34.70
N ILE A 420 12.25 -28.85 -35.06
CA ILE A 420 12.59 -30.27 -35.28
C ILE A 420 12.68 -30.57 -36.77
N THR A 421 13.47 -31.59 -37.11
CA THR A 421 13.60 -32.17 -38.44
C THR A 421 12.60 -33.31 -38.64
N ASP A 422 12.34 -33.69 -39.89
CA ASP A 422 11.46 -34.81 -40.23
C ASP A 422 11.93 -36.13 -39.58
N ALA A 423 13.24 -36.38 -39.52
CA ALA A 423 13.80 -37.56 -38.86
C ALA A 423 13.57 -37.57 -37.33
N GLU A 424 13.69 -36.41 -36.66
CA GLU A 424 13.35 -36.29 -35.24
C GLU A 424 11.83 -36.42 -35.00
N ARG A 425 10.99 -36.05 -35.97
CA ARG A 425 9.55 -36.30 -35.93
C ARG A 425 9.21 -37.78 -36.09
N GLU A 426 9.83 -38.46 -37.06
CA GLU A 426 9.68 -39.90 -37.26
C GLU A 426 10.12 -40.69 -36.00
N GLU A 427 11.26 -40.33 -35.39
CA GLU A 427 11.70 -40.94 -34.12
C GLU A 427 10.69 -40.70 -32.99
N ALA A 428 10.10 -39.51 -32.89
CA ALA A 428 9.06 -39.20 -31.90
C ALA A 428 7.79 -40.05 -32.12
N ASP A 429 7.31 -40.20 -33.36
CA ASP A 429 6.06 -40.90 -33.64
C ASP A 429 6.17 -42.44 -33.54
N VAL A 430 7.38 -43.00 -33.53
CA VAL A 430 7.63 -44.41 -33.14
C VAL A 430 7.43 -44.63 -31.62
N MET A 431 7.42 -43.58 -30.79
CA MET A 431 7.34 -43.71 -29.33
C MET A 431 5.91 -43.96 -28.82
N GLN A 432 5.57 -45.24 -28.60
CA GLN A 432 4.27 -45.69 -28.08
C GLN A 432 3.82 -45.01 -26.76
N ASN A 433 4.76 -44.59 -25.90
CA ASN A 433 4.46 -44.01 -24.59
C ASN A 433 4.47 -42.47 -24.63
N ARG A 434 3.31 -41.82 -24.41
CA ARG A 434 3.15 -40.35 -24.33
C ARG A 434 4.27 -39.66 -23.54
N SER A 435 4.53 -40.08 -22.31
CA SER A 435 5.55 -39.49 -21.44
C SER A 435 6.98 -39.72 -21.92
N SER A 436 7.25 -40.75 -22.74
CA SER A 436 8.55 -40.92 -23.40
C SER A 436 8.69 -39.99 -24.59
N ARG A 437 7.64 -39.85 -25.41
CA ARG A 437 7.60 -38.90 -26.53
C ARG A 437 7.71 -37.44 -26.06
N ALA A 438 7.00 -37.06 -25.00
CA ALA A 438 7.11 -35.74 -24.37
C ALA A 438 8.54 -35.48 -23.86
N ARG A 439 9.18 -36.47 -23.23
CA ARG A 439 10.57 -36.39 -22.76
C ARG A 439 11.55 -36.17 -23.90
N PHE A 440 11.38 -36.90 -25.00
CA PHE A 440 12.18 -36.74 -26.21
C PHE A 440 12.03 -35.34 -26.81
N VAL A 441 10.80 -34.85 -27.01
CA VAL A 441 10.54 -33.51 -27.58
C VAL A 441 11.25 -32.41 -26.78
N ILE A 442 11.05 -32.36 -25.46
CA ILE A 442 11.65 -31.30 -24.63
C ILE A 442 13.18 -31.43 -24.50
N ASP A 443 13.76 -32.63 -24.59
CA ASP A 443 15.22 -32.79 -24.68
C ASP A 443 15.76 -32.33 -26.05
N THR A 444 15.10 -32.72 -27.14
CA THR A 444 15.52 -32.43 -28.51
C THR A 444 15.43 -30.93 -28.81
N VAL A 445 14.40 -30.24 -28.33
CA VAL A 445 14.33 -28.77 -28.37
C VAL A 445 15.46 -28.15 -27.55
N ARG A 446 15.64 -28.55 -26.29
CA ARG A 446 16.68 -27.95 -25.41
C ARG A 446 18.11 -28.14 -25.94
N LYS A 447 18.40 -29.27 -26.60
CA LYS A 447 19.69 -29.51 -27.26
C LYS A 447 19.99 -28.56 -28.42
N LYS A 448 18.99 -27.86 -28.99
CA LYS A 448 19.15 -26.94 -30.13
C LYS A 448 19.36 -25.48 -29.70
N GLY A 449 19.44 -25.18 -28.41
CA GLY A 449 19.77 -23.85 -27.87
C GLY A 449 18.56 -22.93 -27.66
N GLU A 450 18.80 -21.74 -27.10
CA GLU A 450 17.74 -20.92 -26.48
C GLU A 450 16.63 -20.49 -27.44
N ALA A 451 16.94 -20.25 -28.72
CA ALA A 451 15.94 -19.86 -29.71
C ALA A 451 14.88 -20.96 -29.95
N ALA A 452 15.30 -22.23 -29.93
CA ALA A 452 14.38 -23.37 -30.00
C ALA A 452 13.54 -23.48 -28.71
N GLY A 453 14.16 -23.23 -27.55
CA GLY A 453 13.48 -23.18 -26.26
C GLY A 453 12.39 -22.10 -26.21
N SER A 454 12.69 -20.89 -26.68
CA SER A 454 11.71 -19.79 -26.81
C SER A 454 10.52 -20.18 -27.67
N GLN A 455 10.75 -20.73 -28.87
CA GLN A 455 9.65 -21.10 -29.77
C GLN A 455 8.80 -22.26 -29.22
N MET A 456 9.39 -23.21 -28.49
CA MET A 456 8.59 -24.24 -27.81
C MET A 456 7.70 -23.65 -26.71
N ILE A 457 8.16 -22.63 -25.98
CA ILE A 457 7.34 -21.92 -24.97
C ILE A 457 6.22 -21.12 -25.64
N GLU A 458 6.53 -20.40 -26.73
CA GLU A 458 5.57 -19.65 -27.55
C GLU A 458 4.47 -20.57 -28.11
N PHE A 459 4.83 -21.68 -28.75
CA PHE A 459 3.84 -22.60 -29.34
C PHE A 459 3.07 -23.38 -28.27
N LEU A 460 3.63 -23.60 -27.07
CA LEU A 460 2.88 -24.21 -25.98
C LEU A 460 1.85 -23.24 -25.41
N SER A 461 2.13 -21.94 -25.32
CA SER A 461 1.17 -20.95 -24.81
C SER A 461 0.06 -20.64 -25.82
N GLU A 462 0.33 -20.72 -27.12
CA GLU A 462 -0.69 -20.73 -28.18
C GLU A 462 -1.62 -21.95 -28.12
N LEU A 463 -1.11 -23.12 -27.73
CA LEU A 463 -1.85 -24.39 -27.78
C LEU A 463 -2.58 -24.72 -26.47
N ASP A 464 -1.99 -24.40 -25.32
CA ASP A 464 -2.52 -24.70 -23.99
C ASP A 464 -1.96 -23.68 -22.97
N LEU A 465 -2.58 -22.49 -22.94
CA LEU A 465 -2.23 -21.42 -22.02
C LEU A 465 -2.36 -21.86 -20.55
N LEU A 466 -3.37 -22.67 -20.21
CA LEU A 466 -3.59 -23.16 -18.85
C LEU A 466 -2.48 -24.12 -18.41
N LEU A 467 -1.97 -24.97 -19.32
CA LEU A 467 -0.77 -25.76 -19.07
C LEU A 467 0.46 -24.85 -18.92
N CYS A 468 0.59 -23.77 -19.70
CA CYS A 468 1.71 -22.83 -19.55
C CYS A 468 1.69 -22.06 -18.23
N GLU A 469 0.53 -21.61 -17.76
CA GLU A 469 0.34 -21.02 -16.43
C GLU A 469 0.64 -22.05 -15.32
N HIS A 470 0.15 -23.29 -15.46
CA HIS A 470 0.42 -24.37 -14.51
C HIS A 470 1.91 -24.76 -14.44
N LEU A 471 2.63 -24.63 -15.56
CA LEU A 471 4.08 -24.80 -15.65
C LEU A 471 4.85 -23.49 -15.41
N GLY A 472 4.19 -22.34 -15.18
CA GLY A 472 4.79 -21.00 -15.08
C GLY A 472 5.79 -20.65 -16.20
N LEU A 473 5.48 -21.10 -17.42
CA LEU A 473 6.23 -20.81 -18.64
C LEU A 473 5.83 -19.46 -19.27
N VAL A 474 4.73 -18.87 -18.80
CA VAL A 474 4.26 -17.51 -19.07
C VAL A 474 4.02 -16.78 -17.76
#